data_AF-A0A8S8YQD7-F1
#
_entry.id   AF-A0A8S8YQD7-F1
#
_cell.length_a   1.000
_cell.length_b   1.000
_cell.length_c   1.000
_cell.angle_alpha   90.00
_cell.angle_beta   90.00
_cell.angle_gamma   90.00
#
_symmetry.space_group_name_H-M   'P 1'
#
loop_
_entity.id
_entity.type
_entity.pdbx_description
1 polymer ?
#
loop_
_entity_poly.entity_id
_entity_poly.type
_entity_poly.pdbx_seq_one_letter_code
_entity_poly.pdbx_strand_id
1 'polypeptide(L)'
;MELHFGSVAPGGYAWVFPKESVSKNRTWLQRKMSKGRSLESYANEFIERYEGEESFRGAGYLPMSGTIEQFVKGNYVLVGDSAGMVLPSNGAGITIAMIGGRIAGQVISEHINDGVELQEYQRRWEAQMGKVMRNSKRSFKIGSLLFRFPDWFLNIAFNPLTRGFIWRAVTCRKMFWVF
;
A
#
# COMPACT_ATOMS: atom_id res chain seq x y z
N MET A 1 -2.83 -17.63 -4.68
CA MET A 1 -2.14 -16.42 -4.17
C MET A 1 -1.92 -16.65 -2.69
N GLU A 2 -0.68 -16.53 -2.23
CA GLU A 2 -0.32 -16.77 -0.84
C GLU A 2 0.25 -15.50 -0.22
N LEU A 3 -0.11 -15.24 1.04
CA LEU A 3 0.33 -14.08 1.83
C LEU A 3 0.94 -14.58 3.15
N HIS A 4 2.17 -14.19 3.42
CA HIS A 4 2.92 -14.58 4.61
C HIS A 4 3.24 -13.35 5.46
N PHE A 5 2.87 -13.40 6.74
CA PHE A 5 3.09 -12.32 7.71
C PHE A 5 4.04 -12.79 8.82
N GLY A 6 4.55 -11.84 9.61
CA GLY A 6 5.36 -12.15 10.79
C GLY A 6 6.87 -12.17 10.52
N SER A 7 7.58 -13.15 11.08
CA SER A 7 9.05 -13.22 11.05
C SER A 7 9.65 -13.30 9.65
N VAL A 8 8.87 -13.76 8.67
CA VAL A 8 9.25 -13.83 7.25
C VAL A 8 9.44 -12.43 6.64
N ALA A 9 8.66 -11.45 7.11
CA ALA A 9 8.67 -10.09 6.58
C ALA A 9 8.31 -9.08 7.68
N PRO A 10 9.22 -8.77 8.63
CA PRO A 10 8.95 -7.85 9.72
C PRO A 10 8.39 -6.48 9.28
N GLY A 11 7.15 -6.21 9.69
CA GLY A 11 6.46 -4.96 9.35
C GLY A 11 5.88 -4.89 7.97
N GLY A 12 5.89 -6.00 7.27
CA GLY A 12 5.27 -6.16 5.99
C GLY A 12 4.70 -7.54 5.81
N TYR A 13 4.80 -8.01 4.57
CA TYR A 13 4.30 -9.30 4.17
C TYR A 13 5.07 -9.76 2.94
N ALA A 14 5.24 -11.07 2.83
CA ALA A 14 5.70 -11.70 1.60
C ALA A 14 4.50 -12.28 0.86
N TRP A 15 4.58 -12.34 -0.46
CA TRP A 15 3.51 -12.88 -1.27
C TRP A 15 4.02 -13.71 -2.44
N VAL A 16 3.20 -14.70 -2.81
CA VAL A 16 3.41 -15.58 -3.96
C VAL A 16 2.22 -15.41 -4.91
N PHE A 17 2.52 -14.90 -6.11
CA PHE A 17 1.57 -14.87 -7.21
C PHE A 17 1.90 -15.99 -8.20
N PRO A 18 1.17 -17.12 -8.16
CA PRO A 18 1.34 -18.16 -9.16
C PRO A 18 0.85 -17.62 -10.51
N LYS A 19 1.68 -17.72 -11.55
CA LYS A 19 1.27 -17.74 -12.94
C LYS A 19 1.59 -19.12 -13.51
N GLU A 20 0.88 -19.50 -14.57
CA GLU A 20 0.92 -20.84 -15.18
C GLU A 20 2.30 -21.51 -15.16
N SER A 21 3.33 -20.85 -15.70
CA SER A 21 4.71 -21.37 -15.75
C SER A 21 5.72 -20.65 -14.85
N VAL A 22 5.31 -19.62 -14.11
CA VAL A 22 6.23 -18.77 -13.32
C VAL A 22 5.55 -18.28 -12.04
N SER A 23 6.14 -18.56 -10.88
CA SER A 23 5.72 -17.91 -9.64
C SER A 23 6.45 -16.58 -9.43
N LYS A 24 5.72 -15.52 -9.06
CA LYS A 24 6.33 -14.26 -8.61
C LYS A 24 6.33 -14.20 -7.09
N ASN A 25 7.49 -14.48 -6.50
CA ASN A 25 7.73 -14.41 -5.07
C ASN A 25 8.30 -13.03 -4.73
N ARG A 26 7.66 -12.31 -3.80
CA ARG A 26 8.09 -10.97 -3.39
C ARG A 26 7.99 -10.83 -1.88
N THR A 27 8.97 -10.14 -1.32
CA THR A 27 9.01 -9.83 0.11
C THR A 27 8.97 -8.32 0.27
N TRP A 28 8.04 -7.81 1.07
CA TRP A 28 8.02 -6.40 1.48
C TRP A 28 8.36 -6.28 2.96
N LEU A 29 9.29 -5.38 3.28
CA LEU A 29 9.77 -5.16 4.64
C LEU A 29 9.73 -3.68 4.97
N GLN A 30 9.36 -3.35 6.21
CA GLN A 30 9.60 -2.02 6.73
C GLN A 30 11.05 -1.92 7.22
N ARG A 31 11.86 -1.06 6.57
CA ARG A 31 13.31 -0.93 6.88
C ARG A 31 13.61 -0.68 8.36
N LYS A 32 12.73 0.04 9.07
CA LYS A 32 12.85 0.31 10.52
C LYS A 32 12.72 -0.94 11.39
N MET A 33 12.14 -2.02 10.87
CA MET A 33 11.87 -3.26 11.60
C MET A 33 12.76 -4.41 11.13
N SER A 34 13.76 -4.14 10.27
CA SER A 34 14.66 -5.15 9.72
C SER A 34 15.68 -5.69 10.72
N LYS A 35 15.76 -5.13 11.94
CA LYS A 35 16.71 -5.50 13.01
C LYS A 35 18.17 -5.60 12.51
N GLY A 36 18.56 -4.77 11.54
CA GLY A 36 19.90 -4.75 10.96
C GLY A 36 20.14 -5.74 9.81
N ARG A 37 19.18 -6.61 9.49
CA ARG A 37 19.26 -7.51 8.31
C ARG A 37 18.83 -6.77 7.03
N SER A 38 19.40 -7.19 5.89
CA SER A 38 19.02 -6.66 4.57
C SER A 38 17.70 -7.24 4.08
N LEU A 39 16.97 -6.49 3.25
CA LEU A 39 15.77 -6.98 2.56
C LEU A 39 16.09 -8.24 1.73
N GLU A 40 17.25 -8.26 1.09
CA GLU A 40 17.74 -9.37 0.30
C GLU A 40 17.88 -10.66 1.13
N SER A 41 18.39 -10.55 2.37
CA SER A 41 18.52 -11.71 3.25
C SER A 41 17.15 -12.34 3.58
N TYR A 42 16.13 -11.52 3.89
CA TYR A 42 14.76 -12.02 4.09
C TYR A 42 14.13 -12.55 2.80
N ALA A 43 14.45 -11.96 1.64
CA ALA A 43 13.96 -12.43 0.35
C ALA A 43 14.54 -13.80 0.01
N ASN A 44 15.85 -14.01 0.21
CA ASN A 44 16.51 -15.30 -0.02
C ASN A 44 15.92 -16.41 0.86
N GLU A 45 15.80 -16.19 2.17
CA GLU A 45 15.19 -17.17 3.10
C GLU A 45 13.73 -17.50 2.76
N PHE A 46 13.01 -16.56 2.13
CA PHE A 46 11.64 -16.79 1.70
C PHE A 46 11.60 -17.57 0.38
N ILE A 47 12.46 -17.23 -0.58
CA ILE A 47 12.53 -17.86 -1.90
C ILE A 47 13.04 -19.31 -1.80
N GLU A 48 13.99 -19.59 -0.90
CA GLU A 48 14.52 -20.95 -0.64
C GLU A 48 13.45 -21.97 -0.23
N ARG A 49 12.26 -21.52 0.19
CA ARG A 49 11.12 -22.39 0.51
C ARG A 49 10.40 -22.94 -0.71
N TYR A 50 10.69 -22.41 -1.89
CA TYR A 50 10.03 -22.76 -3.15
C TYR A 50 11.05 -23.37 -4.10
N GLU A 51 10.65 -24.43 -4.79
CA GLU A 51 11.43 -25.05 -5.85
C GLU A 51 11.26 -24.28 -7.16
N GLY A 52 12.34 -24.12 -7.92
CA GLY A 52 12.34 -23.51 -9.26
C GLY A 52 13.59 -22.70 -9.56
N GLU A 53 13.77 -22.34 -10.83
CA GLU A 53 14.86 -21.47 -11.29
C GLU A 53 14.43 -19.99 -11.25
N GLU A 54 15.31 -19.14 -10.73
CA GLU A 54 15.08 -17.70 -10.71
C GLU A 54 15.36 -17.09 -12.09
N SER A 55 14.30 -16.68 -12.79
CA SER A 55 14.41 -16.02 -14.10
C SER A 55 14.62 -14.50 -14.01
N PHE A 56 14.25 -13.87 -12.90
CA PHE A 56 14.37 -12.43 -12.71
C PHE A 56 14.43 -12.04 -11.23
N ARG A 57 15.41 -11.20 -10.88
CA ARG A 57 15.57 -10.60 -9.56
C ARG A 57 15.48 -9.07 -9.65
N GLY A 58 14.72 -8.46 -8.74
CA GLY A 58 14.64 -7.02 -8.64
C GLY A 58 14.10 -6.54 -7.30
N ALA A 59 14.52 -5.35 -6.89
CA ALA A 59 14.05 -4.67 -5.69
C ALA A 59 13.63 -3.23 -6.00
N GLY A 60 12.71 -2.69 -5.21
CA GLY A 60 12.21 -1.33 -5.38
C GLY A 60 11.64 -0.78 -4.08
N TYR A 61 11.49 0.54 -4.04
CA TYR A 61 10.90 1.25 -2.90
C TYR A 61 9.43 1.56 -3.18
N LEU A 62 8.60 1.44 -2.15
CA LEU A 62 7.19 1.82 -2.20
C LEU A 62 6.94 3.04 -1.27
N PRO A 63 6.31 4.12 -1.76
CA PRO A 63 5.99 5.30 -0.95
C PRO A 63 4.80 5.04 0.00
N MET A 64 5.06 4.31 1.07
CA MET A 64 4.05 3.87 2.05
C MET A 64 3.59 4.98 3.02
N SER A 65 4.06 6.21 2.87
CA SER A 65 3.50 7.38 3.59
C SER A 65 2.14 7.81 3.03
N GLY A 66 1.76 7.31 1.85
CA GLY A 66 0.62 7.74 1.06
C GLY A 66 0.87 9.10 0.40
N THR A 67 -0.22 9.71 -0.09
CA THR A 67 -0.11 10.89 -0.97
C THR A 67 0.56 12.10 -0.33
N ILE A 68 1.28 12.86 -1.16
CA ILE A 68 1.81 14.20 -0.84
C ILE A 68 0.67 15.21 -0.68
N GLU A 69 0.96 16.38 -0.08
CA GLU A 69 -0.06 17.39 0.20
C GLU A 69 -0.52 18.16 -1.04
N GLN A 70 0.37 18.37 -2.00
CA GLN A 70 0.11 19.12 -3.22
C GLN A 70 0.58 18.32 -4.43
N PHE A 71 -0.35 17.99 -5.35
CA PHE A 71 -0.02 17.26 -6.57
C PHE A 71 0.45 18.18 -7.70
N VAL A 72 0.18 19.47 -7.57
CA VAL A 72 0.42 20.45 -8.62
C VAL A 72 1.09 21.68 -8.05
N LYS A 73 2.12 22.16 -8.76
CA LYS A 73 2.83 23.40 -8.46
C LYS A 73 3.11 24.15 -9.76
N GLY A 74 2.44 25.28 -9.98
CA GLY A 74 2.52 25.98 -11.27
C GLY A 74 2.13 25.05 -12.42
N ASN A 75 3.04 24.86 -13.38
CA ASN A 75 2.81 24.00 -14.55
C ASN A 75 3.30 22.55 -14.35
N TYR A 76 3.66 22.15 -13.13
CA TYR A 76 4.14 20.82 -12.81
C TYR A 76 3.05 19.98 -12.16
N VAL A 77 2.78 18.79 -12.70
CA VAL A 77 1.79 17.82 -12.19
C VAL A 77 2.50 16.51 -11.85
N LEU A 78 2.30 16.01 -10.63
CA LEU A 78 2.82 14.72 -10.18
C LEU A 78 1.73 13.65 -10.18
N VAL A 79 2.07 12.45 -10.63
CA VAL A 79 1.13 11.33 -10.79
C VAL A 79 1.77 10.02 -10.34
N GLY A 80 0.96 9.10 -9.80
CA GLY A 80 1.42 7.76 -9.43
C GLY A 80 2.33 7.79 -8.21
N ASP A 81 3.38 6.98 -8.22
CA ASP A 81 4.31 6.85 -7.09
C ASP A 81 4.99 8.19 -6.74
N SER A 82 5.21 9.06 -7.73
CA SER A 82 5.77 10.41 -7.51
C SER A 82 4.87 11.31 -6.64
N ALA A 83 3.55 11.10 -6.71
CA ALA A 83 2.57 11.77 -5.86
C ALA A 83 2.20 10.96 -4.60
N GLY A 84 2.87 9.83 -4.36
CA GLY A 84 2.57 8.93 -3.24
C GLY A 84 1.24 8.19 -3.40
N MET A 85 0.81 7.91 -4.64
CA MET A 85 -0.45 7.22 -4.95
C MET A 85 -0.39 5.70 -4.71
N VAL A 86 0.14 5.30 -3.55
CA VAL A 86 0.20 3.92 -3.06
C VAL A 86 -0.60 3.85 -1.78
N LEU A 87 -1.48 2.85 -1.64
CA LEU A 87 -2.23 2.62 -0.41
C LEU A 87 -1.29 2.09 0.68
N PRO A 88 -1.07 2.83 1.78
CA PRO A 88 -0.19 2.35 2.85
C PRO A 88 -0.65 1.04 3.50
N SER A 89 -1.95 0.77 3.52
CA SER A 89 -2.51 -0.44 4.14
C SER A 89 -2.08 -1.74 3.48
N ASN A 90 -1.88 -1.76 2.16
CA ASN A 90 -1.58 -2.98 1.42
C ASN A 90 -0.51 -2.84 0.33
N GLY A 91 0.04 -1.64 0.11
CA GLY A 91 1.04 -1.41 -0.94
C GLY A 91 0.49 -1.42 -2.37
N ALA A 92 -0.83 -1.43 -2.57
CA ALA A 92 -1.42 -1.36 -3.89
C ALA A 92 -1.31 0.07 -4.46
N GLY A 93 -0.64 0.21 -5.61
CA GLY A 93 -0.44 1.50 -6.29
C GLY A 93 -1.00 1.56 -7.71
N ILE A 94 -0.99 0.44 -8.45
CA ILE A 94 -1.27 0.42 -9.90
C ILE A 94 -2.62 1.06 -10.24
N THR A 95 -3.71 0.61 -9.61
CA THR A 95 -5.06 1.14 -9.90
C THR A 95 -5.18 2.61 -9.54
N ILE A 96 -4.56 3.05 -8.44
CA ILE A 96 -4.65 4.45 -7.99
C ILE A 96 -3.82 5.35 -8.89
N ALA A 97 -2.64 4.90 -9.31
CA ALA A 97 -1.82 5.57 -10.29
C ALA A 97 -2.55 5.73 -11.63
N MET A 98 -3.24 4.69 -12.11
CA MET A 98 -4.07 4.77 -13.33
C MET A 98 -5.22 5.78 -13.19
N ILE A 99 -5.92 5.77 -12.06
CA ILE A 99 -6.97 6.78 -11.77
C ILE A 99 -6.35 8.18 -11.75
N GLY A 100 -5.21 8.35 -11.10
CA GLY A 100 -4.44 9.60 -11.07
C GLY A 100 -4.06 10.08 -12.46
N GLY A 101 -3.54 9.19 -13.31
CA GLY A 101 -3.15 9.53 -14.69
C GLY A 101 -4.34 9.92 -15.56
N ARG A 102 -5.46 9.21 -15.43
CA ARG A 102 -6.70 9.54 -16.15
C ARG A 102 -7.19 10.94 -15.80
N ILE A 103 -7.30 11.27 -14.51
CA ILE A 103 -7.79 12.58 -14.07
C ILE A 103 -6.79 13.68 -14.44
N ALA A 104 -5.48 13.41 -14.29
CA ALA A 104 -4.44 14.37 -14.69
C ALA A 104 -4.52 14.71 -16.17
N GLY A 105 -4.62 13.69 -17.04
CA GLY A 105 -4.74 13.90 -18.49
C GLY A 105 -5.99 14.71 -18.87
N GLN A 106 -7.13 14.44 -18.21
CA GLN A 106 -8.37 15.21 -18.42
C GLN A 106 -8.18 16.69 -18.05
N VAL A 107 -7.67 16.96 -16.84
CA VAL A 107 -7.49 18.35 -16.37
C VAL A 107 -6.43 19.08 -17.15
N ILE A 108 -5.34 18.43 -17.56
CA ILE A 108 -4.32 19.04 -18.41
C ILE A 108 -4.92 19.45 -19.77
N SER A 109 -5.75 18.59 -20.37
CA SER A 109 -6.43 18.92 -21.63
C SER A 109 -7.37 20.13 -21.47
N GLU A 110 -8.17 20.16 -20.41
CA GLU A 110 -9.08 21.26 -20.09
C GLU A 110 -8.32 22.56 -19.75
N HIS A 111 -7.16 22.46 -19.10
CA HIS A 111 -6.31 23.61 -18.81
C HIS A 111 -5.79 24.27 -20.09
N ILE A 112 -5.34 23.47 -21.05
CA ILE A 112 -4.80 23.96 -22.33
C ILE A 112 -5.89 24.56 -23.21
N ASN A 113 -7.07 23.92 -23.28
CA ASN A 113 -8.13 24.32 -24.21
C ASN A 113 -9.06 25.39 -23.62
N ASP A 114 -9.40 25.27 -22.34
CA ASP A 114 -10.49 26.03 -21.70
C ASP A 114 -10.01 26.89 -20.52
N GLY A 115 -8.71 26.86 -20.20
CA GLY A 115 -8.12 27.65 -19.11
C GLY A 115 -8.45 27.15 -17.70
N VAL A 116 -8.94 25.91 -17.55
CA VAL A 116 -9.24 25.30 -16.25
C VAL A 116 -7.99 25.24 -15.38
N GLU A 117 -8.06 25.64 -14.11
CA GLU A 117 -6.90 25.56 -13.22
C GLU A 117 -6.42 24.11 -13.02
N LEU A 118 -5.10 23.89 -13.11
CA LEU A 118 -4.52 22.55 -12.90
C LEU A 118 -4.81 21.99 -11.48
N GLN A 119 -5.13 22.85 -10.50
CA GLN A 119 -5.44 22.42 -9.13
C GLN A 119 -6.73 21.59 -9.07
N GLU A 120 -7.56 21.70 -10.10
CA GLU A 120 -8.74 20.88 -10.30
C GLU A 120 -8.39 19.37 -10.37
N TYR A 121 -7.18 19.02 -10.82
CA TYR A 121 -6.67 17.65 -10.79
C TYR A 121 -6.71 17.09 -9.37
N GLN A 122 -6.12 17.81 -8.42
CA GLN A 122 -6.08 17.40 -7.02
C GLN A 122 -7.48 17.34 -6.42
N ARG A 123 -8.35 18.29 -6.74
CA ARG A 123 -9.74 18.31 -6.25
C ARG A 123 -10.52 17.10 -6.74
N ARG A 124 -10.46 16.78 -8.04
CA ARG A 124 -11.13 15.62 -8.65
C ARG A 124 -10.58 14.30 -8.13
N TRP A 125 -9.25 14.21 -7.99
CA TRP A 125 -8.63 13.02 -7.40
C TRP A 125 -9.06 12.82 -5.95
N GLU A 126 -9.07 13.88 -5.14
CA GLU A 126 -9.45 13.82 -3.73
C GLU A 126 -10.91 13.43 -3.55
N ALA A 127 -11.80 13.90 -4.45
CA ALA A 127 -13.20 13.50 -4.48
C ALA A 127 -13.37 11.99 -4.73
N GLN A 128 -12.57 11.41 -5.64
CA GLN A 128 -12.68 9.99 -6.00
C GLN A 128 -11.94 9.06 -5.02
N MET A 129 -10.72 9.43 -4.61
CA MET A 129 -9.78 8.54 -3.90
C MET A 129 -9.42 9.01 -2.50
N GLY A 130 -9.72 10.26 -2.12
CA GLY A 130 -9.30 10.86 -0.86
C GLY A 130 -9.77 10.09 0.37
N LYS A 131 -11.03 9.63 0.37
CA LYS A 131 -11.57 8.81 1.47
C LYS A 131 -10.84 7.46 1.58
N VAL A 132 -10.57 6.82 0.45
CA VAL A 132 -9.85 5.53 0.42
C VAL A 132 -8.41 5.71 0.92
N MET A 133 -7.73 6.75 0.45
CA MET A 133 -6.36 7.07 0.88
C MET A 133 -6.29 7.39 2.37
N ARG A 134 -7.20 8.22 2.90
CA ARG A 134 -7.28 8.51 4.34
C ARG A 134 -7.52 7.26 5.18
N ASN A 135 -8.44 6.39 4.76
CA ASN A 135 -8.72 5.15 5.46
C ASN A 135 -7.47 4.24 5.45
N SER A 136 -6.81 4.13 4.31
CA SER A 136 -5.58 3.35 4.17
C SER A 136 -4.44 3.89 5.05
N LYS A 137 -4.22 5.21 5.09
CA LYS A 137 -3.26 5.87 6.00
C LYS A 137 -3.59 5.58 7.47
N ARG A 138 -4.87 5.66 7.86
CA ARG A 138 -5.32 5.36 9.24
C ARG A 138 -5.10 3.90 9.60
N SER A 139 -5.50 2.97 8.74
CA SER A 139 -5.28 1.53 8.94
C SER A 139 -3.79 1.20 9.06
N PHE A 140 -2.93 1.82 8.25
CA PHE A 140 -1.49 1.65 8.35
C PHE A 140 -0.92 2.22 9.66
N LYS A 141 -1.38 3.40 10.11
CA LYS A 141 -0.97 3.98 11.41
C LYS A 141 -1.38 3.09 12.58
N ILE A 142 -2.60 2.55 12.56
CA ILE A 142 -3.10 1.62 13.58
C ILE A 142 -2.31 0.30 13.51
N GLY A 143 -2.14 -0.28 12.32
CA GLY A 143 -1.39 -1.52 12.13
C GLY A 143 0.06 -1.40 12.58
N SER A 144 0.77 -0.34 12.17
CA SER A 144 2.14 -0.07 12.61
C SER A 144 2.25 0.18 14.12
N LEU A 145 1.22 0.72 14.77
CA LEU A 145 1.18 0.81 16.24
C LEU A 145 0.97 -0.57 16.87
N LEU A 146 0.06 -1.39 16.32
CA LEU A 146 -0.20 -2.76 16.77
C LEU A 146 1.04 -3.64 16.66
N PHE A 147 1.78 -3.58 15.55
CA PHE A 147 3.03 -4.33 15.34
C PHE A 147 4.20 -3.89 16.25
N ARG A 148 4.07 -2.81 17.02
CA ARG A 148 5.03 -2.43 18.06
C ARG A 148 4.74 -3.08 19.40
N PHE A 149 3.55 -3.67 19.58
CA PHE A 149 3.21 -4.39 20.80
C PHE A 149 3.73 -5.84 20.76
N PRO A 150 4.04 -6.45 21.92
CA PRO A 150 4.52 -7.82 21.98
C PRO A 150 3.52 -8.85 21.43
N ASP A 151 4.01 -9.99 20.92
CA ASP A 151 3.20 -11.04 20.27
C ASP A 151 2.05 -11.57 21.14
N TRP A 152 2.20 -11.58 22.47
CA TRP A 152 1.13 -11.99 23.39
C TRP A 152 -0.09 -11.05 23.35
N PHE A 153 0.12 -9.75 23.14
CA PHE A 153 -0.95 -8.76 23.00
C PHE A 153 -1.64 -8.87 21.64
N LEU A 154 -0.87 -9.15 20.58
CA LEU A 154 -1.40 -9.40 19.24
C LEU A 154 -2.30 -10.64 19.23
N ASN A 155 -1.87 -11.75 19.84
CA ASN A 155 -2.68 -12.97 19.93
C ASN A 155 -4.00 -12.78 20.71
N ILE A 156 -4.01 -11.92 21.74
CA ILE A 156 -5.24 -11.55 22.46
C ILE A 156 -6.17 -10.71 21.58
N ALA A 157 -5.62 -9.77 20.79
CA ALA A 157 -6.40 -8.93 19.87
C ALA A 157 -7.01 -9.71 18.70
N PHE A 158 -6.43 -10.86 18.30
CA PHE A 158 -6.88 -11.73 17.21
C PHE A 158 -7.65 -13.00 17.68
N ASN A 159 -8.28 -12.95 18.86
CA ASN A 159 -9.14 -14.05 19.36
C ASN A 159 -10.54 -14.04 18.66
N PRO A 160 -11.32 -15.14 18.60
CA PRO A 160 -12.60 -15.24 17.86
C PRO A 160 -13.64 -14.16 18.15
N LEU A 161 -13.51 -13.47 19.30
CA LEU A 161 -14.36 -12.35 19.71
C LEU A 161 -14.18 -11.06 18.87
N THR A 162 -13.05 -10.87 18.18
CA THR A 162 -12.75 -9.64 17.39
C THR A 162 -12.89 -9.82 15.87
N ARG A 163 -13.24 -11.03 15.39
CA ARG A 163 -13.40 -11.35 13.96
C ARG A 163 -14.32 -10.38 13.21
N GLY A 164 -15.45 -10.00 13.83
CA GLY A 164 -16.41 -9.07 13.24
C GLY A 164 -15.87 -7.64 13.08
N PHE A 165 -14.94 -7.24 13.94
CA PHE A 165 -14.34 -5.91 13.93
C PHE A 165 -13.21 -5.82 12.89
N ILE A 166 -12.36 -6.85 12.83
CA ILE A 166 -11.28 -6.97 11.85
C ILE A 166 -11.86 -7.06 10.42
N TRP A 167 -12.93 -7.84 10.22
CA TRP A 167 -13.59 -7.93 8.91
C TRP A 167 -14.17 -6.59 8.44
N ARG A 168 -14.70 -5.77 9.35
CA ARG A 168 -15.20 -4.42 9.04
C ARG A 168 -14.07 -3.43 8.75
N ALA A 169 -12.93 -3.54 9.44
CA ALA A 169 -11.75 -2.75 9.15
C ALA A 169 -11.14 -3.08 7.78
N VAL A 170 -11.06 -4.37 7.41
CA VAL A 170 -10.57 -4.85 6.11
C VAL A 170 -11.52 -4.42 4.97
N THR A 171 -12.83 -4.43 5.21
CA THR A 171 -13.84 -4.03 4.22
C THR A 171 -14.19 -2.53 4.25
N CYS A 172 -13.47 -1.71 5.03
CA CYS A 172 -13.70 -0.27 5.16
C CYS A 172 -15.14 0.12 5.57
N ARG A 173 -15.81 -0.67 6.42
CA ARG A 173 -17.13 -0.38 6.99
C ARG A 173 -17.02 0.23 8.40
N LYS A 174 -18.05 0.98 8.84
CA LYS A 174 -18.10 1.59 10.19
C LYS A 174 -17.89 0.53 11.28
N MET A 175 -16.96 0.80 12.21
CA MET A 175 -16.48 -0.15 13.24
C MET A 175 -17.41 -0.29 14.46
N PHE A 176 -18.19 0.73 14.83
CA PHE A 176 -19.08 0.72 15.99
C PHE A 176 -20.50 1.18 15.64
N TRP A 177 -21.49 0.71 16.42
CA TRP A 177 -22.92 1.05 16.35
C TRP A 177 -23.29 1.94 17.56
N VAL A 178 -22.63 3.07 17.73
CA VAL A 178 -23.03 4.10 18.71
C VAL A 178 -22.87 5.46 18.04
N PHE A 179 -23.87 6.32 18.25
CA PHE A 179 -24.18 7.59 17.59
C PHE A 179 -22.97 8.47 17.26
#